data_AF-A0A6C1QK12-F1
#
_entry.id   AF-A0A6C1QK12-F1
#
_cell.length_a   1.000
_cell.length_b   1.000
_cell.length_c   1.000
_cell.angle_alpha   90.00
_cell.angle_beta   90.00
_cell.angle_gamma   90.00
#
_symmetry.space_group_name_H-M   'P 1'
#
loop_
_entity.id
_entity.type
_entity.pdbx_description
1 polymer ?
#
loop_
_entity_poly.entity_id
_entity_poly.type
_entity_poly.pdbx_seq_one_letter_code
_entity_poly.pdbx_strand_id
1 'polypeptide(L)' 'MRKKENLPFKNCPVCRLPFNWRKKWERDWDNVIYCSEKCRKNKNLINNERN' A
#
# COMPACT_ATOMS: atom_id res chain seq x y z
N MET A 1 -3.31 -30.34 2.16
CA MET A 1 -2.52 -29.08 2.12
C MET A 1 -3.45 -27.93 1.72
N ARG A 2 -3.98 -27.17 2.67
CA ARG A 2 -4.76 -25.95 2.35
C ARG A 2 -3.76 -24.85 2.00
N LYS A 3 -3.67 -24.49 0.72
CA LYS A 3 -2.93 -23.31 0.23
C LYS A 3 -3.52 -22.12 0.96
N LYS A 4 -2.82 -21.60 1.98
CA LYS A 4 -3.19 -20.34 2.64
C LYS A 4 -3.30 -19.32 1.52
N GLU A 5 -4.52 -18.85 1.28
CA GLU A 5 -4.86 -17.87 0.26
C GLU A 5 -3.80 -16.79 0.21
N ASN A 6 -3.23 -16.58 -0.98
CA ASN A 6 -2.36 -15.45 -1.25
C ASN A 6 -3.21 -14.19 -1.10
N LEU A 7 -3.29 -13.68 0.13
CA LEU A 7 -3.93 -12.40 0.40
C LEU A 7 -3.32 -11.37 -0.55
N PRO A 8 -4.14 -10.56 -1.24
CA PRO A 8 -3.61 -9.61 -2.17
C PRO A 8 -2.69 -8.66 -1.40
N PHE A 9 -1.46 -8.53 -1.88
CA PHE A 9 -0.51 -7.54 -1.41
C PHE A 9 -0.32 -6.50 -2.50
N LYS A 10 -0.09 -5.25 -2.08
CA LYS A 10 0.19 -4.12 -2.97
C LYS A 10 1.49 -3.46 -2.54
N ASN A 11 2.16 -2.80 -3.48
CA ASN A 11 3.40 -2.07 -3.20
C ASN A 11 3.06 -0.59 -3.01
N CYS A 12 3.51 -0.01 -1.90
CA CYS A 12 3.30 1.42 -1.64
C CYS A 12 4.24 2.24 -2.54
N PRO A 13 3.77 3.17 -3.37
CA PRO A 13 4.64 3.96 -4.26
C PRO A 13 5.56 4.93 -3.52
N VAL A 14 5.28 5.22 -2.24
CA VAL A 14 6.04 6.19 -1.43
C VAL A 14 7.22 5.53 -0.74
N CYS A 15 6.97 4.45 0.01
CA CYS A 15 8.03 3.74 0.74
C CYS A 15 8.54 2.49 0.04
N ARG A 16 7.94 2.11 -1.09
CA ARG A 16 8.22 0.88 -1.87
C ARG A 16 8.10 -0.42 -1.07
N LEU A 17 7.47 -0.38 0.10
CA LEU A 17 7.26 -1.56 0.93
C LEU A 17 5.98 -2.30 0.47
N PRO A 18 6.03 -3.63 0.35
CA PRO A 18 4.84 -4.45 0.16
C PRO A 18 3.97 -4.39 1.42
N PHE A 19 2.67 -4.25 1.24
CA PHE A 19 1.70 -4.29 2.32
C PHE A 19 0.54 -5.20 1.96
N ASN A 20 0.12 -6.00 2.95
CA ASN A 20 -0.92 -6.99 2.77
C ASN A 20 -2.30 -6.38 2.99
N TRP A 21 -3.31 -6.99 2.35
CA TRP A 21 -4.70 -6.71 2.62
C TRP A 21 -5.02 -6.72 4.13
N ARG A 22 -5.87 -5.78 4.55
CA ARG A 22 -6.36 -5.67 5.92
C ARG A 22 -7.88 -5.62 5.89
N LYS A 23 -8.54 -6.21 6.89
CA LYS A 23 -10.01 -6.25 7.00
C LYS A 23 -10.68 -4.86 6.89
N LYS A 24 -10.03 -3.81 7.38
CA LYS A 24 -10.51 -2.42 7.26
C LYS A 24 -10.60 -1.90 5.82
N TRP A 25 -10.00 -2.60 4.86
CA TRP A 25 -9.96 -2.25 3.45
C TRP A 25 -10.85 -3.13 2.60
N GLU A 26 -11.66 -4.00 3.18
CA GLU A 26 -12.53 -4.91 2.44
C GLU A 26 -13.39 -4.21 1.37
N ARG A 27 -13.91 -3.02 1.69
CA ARG A 27 -14.80 -2.24 0.81
C ARG A 27 -14.07 -1.38 -0.24
N ASP A 28 -12.85 -0.94 0.10
CA ASP A 28 -12.12 0.08 -0.68
C ASP A 28 -10.76 -0.42 -1.14
N TRP A 29 -10.48 -1.73 -1.06
CA TRP A 29 -9.16 -2.29 -1.33
C TRP A 29 -8.63 -1.88 -2.70
N ASP A 30 -9.50 -1.78 -3.70
CA ASP A 30 -9.14 -1.34 -5.05
C ASP A 30 -8.52 0.07 -5.05
N ASN A 31 -9.12 0.99 -4.29
CA ASN A 31 -8.67 2.36 -4.09
C ASN A 31 -7.46 2.50 -3.14
N VAL A 32 -7.12 1.46 -2.37
CA VAL A 32 -6.00 1.49 -1.42
C VAL A 32 -4.68 1.27 -2.17
N ILE A 33 -3.92 2.35 -2.35
CA ILE A 33 -2.61 2.35 -3.03
C ILE A 33 -1.44 2.50 -2.01
N TYR A 34 -1.70 3.12 -0.86
CA TYR A 34 -0.67 3.48 0.12
C TYR A 34 -0.77 2.60 1.38
N CYS A 35 0.37 2.17 1.91
CA CYS A 35 0.43 1.32 3.12
C CYS A 35 -0.07 2.02 4.39
N SER A 36 -0.08 3.36 4.41
CA SER A 36 -0.43 4.19 5.55
C SER A 36 -0.92 5.58 5.11
N GLU A 37 -1.64 6.26 5.99
CA GLU A 37 -2.05 7.65 5.74
C GLU A 37 -0.84 8.59 5.62
N LYS A 38 0.24 8.32 6.38
CA LYS A 38 1.51 9.06 6.25
C LYS A 38 2.03 9.00 4.82
N CYS A 39 2.06 7.82 4.20
CA CYS A 39 2.45 7.68 2.80
C CYS A 39 1.48 8.41 1.86
N ARG A 40 0.17 8.31 2.09
CA ARG A 40 -0.83 9.05 1.29
C ARG A 40 -0.59 10.56 1.32
N LYS A 41 -0.26 11.12 2.50
CA LYS A 41 0.07 12.54 2.69
C LYS A 41 1.45 12.90 2.07
N ASN A 42 2.42 12.01 2.21
CA ASN A 42 3.78 12.15 1.66
C ASN A 42 3.91 11.82 0.17
N LYS A 43 2.82 11.60 -0.58
CA LYS A 43 2.88 11.39 -2.03
C LYS A 43 3.61 12.52 -2.77
N ASN A 44 3.61 13.72 -2.21
CA ASN A 44 4.29 14.89 -2.74
C ASN A 44 5.82 14.88 -2.51
N LEU A 45 6.33 14.06 -1.59
CA LEU A 45 7.76 13.95 -1.32
C LEU A 45 8.51 13.13 -2.37
N ILE A 46 7.83 12.23 -3.09
CA ILE A 46 8.43 11.43 -4.18
C ILE A 46 8.95 12.37 -5.30
N ASN A 47 8.39 13.57 -5.41
CA ASN A 47 8.81 14.58 -6.39
C ASN A 47 9.99 15.44 -5.92
N ASN A 48 10.54 15.21 -4.73
CA ASN A 48 11.59 16.04 -4.12
C ASN A 48 12.92 15.29 -3.90
N GLU A 49 13.23 14.30 -4.73
CA GLU A 49 14.59 13.73 -4.85
C GLU A 49 15.25 14.20 -6.15
N ARG A 50 15.47 15.51 -6.25
CA ARG A 50 16.52 16.09 -7.10
C ARG A 50 17.29 17.11 -6.26
N ASN A 51 18.25 16.62 -5.49
CA ASN A 51 19.40 17.40 -5.10
C ASN A 51 20.62 16.54 -5.33
#